data_AF-A0A498KH99-F1
#
_entry.id   AF-A0A498KH99-F1
#
_cell.length_a   1.000
_cell.length_b   1.000
_cell.length_c   1.000
_cell.angle_alpha   90.00
_cell.angle_beta   90.00
_cell.angle_gamma   90.00
#
_symmetry.space_group_name_H-M   'P 1'
#
loop_
_entity.id
_entity.type
_entity.pdbx_description
1 polymer ?
#
loop_
_entity_poly.entity_id
_entity_poly.type
_entity_poly.pdbx_seq_one_letter_code
_entity_poly.pdbx_strand_id
1 'polypeptide(L)'
;MKGSSPVGGNNNNDYSFKILLTGDSGVGKSSLLLSFISNFVQDLPPTIGVDFKIKQILVGGKRLKLTIWDTAGQERFGTVISSYYRGAHGIILVYDVTRRETFTNLSNIWAKEVETYSTNPECIKILVGNKVDRENERAVTREEGLALAQEHKCLFLECSAKTRENVQQCFKDLTMKVVTINGLFPGPLINATTNDFVHVNIFNDMDEPLLFTWNGIQQRLNSWQDGVSGTNCPIQPGTNWTCVFQTKDQIGSFFYFPSINFHKAAGGFGPIHVINRNVIAIPFPRPEAAFDLLTGDWFYDSYQSTRALMGIPLVAYHTIPDIFLMNGKGPLGNPMSKSYESFNVRQGMAYRLRISNVGNASSFNFRIRNHQMVLVETEGSCTDQFALDSLDVHVGQSYSVLVTANQNAADYYMVASKLVNTSEFTSLVGNGVLHYSNSVSQVSGPLPEGPDPFDLDFSVDQAKSIRWNLTAGAARPNPQGTFNVSNVTLSQTLILQGSVANINGEPRYVVNNMSYRTPETPLKLADYYVNGTGVYQLDAFRVHYVNDDAAYGVSVVTGIHKGWIEIVFMNNLDAIDSWNLDGFGFYVVGFGNGDWSTDSRNTYNLYDPDVR
;
A
#
# COMPACT_ATOMS: atom_id res chain seq x y z
N MET A 1 -36.44 26.95 -48.44
CA MET A 1 -36.22 25.63 -47.81
C MET A 1 -34.85 25.64 -47.15
N LYS A 2 -34.75 25.02 -45.97
CA LYS A 2 -33.78 25.24 -44.89
C LYS A 2 -32.30 25.32 -45.31
N GLY A 3 -31.62 26.37 -44.86
CA GLY A 3 -30.17 26.52 -44.86
C GLY A 3 -29.56 26.15 -43.50
N SER A 4 -28.50 25.36 -43.56
CA SER A 4 -27.36 25.19 -42.65
C SER A 4 -27.52 25.56 -41.15
N SER A 5 -27.46 24.53 -40.30
CA SER A 5 -27.10 24.64 -38.88
C SER A 5 -25.59 24.38 -38.66
N PRO A 6 -24.95 24.95 -37.64
CA PRO A 6 -23.50 25.03 -37.53
C PRO A 6 -22.85 23.79 -36.93
N VAL A 7 -21.58 23.60 -37.29
CA VAL A 7 -20.64 22.57 -36.85
C VAL A 7 -20.47 22.59 -35.32
N GLY A 8 -20.87 21.51 -34.65
CA GLY A 8 -20.58 21.27 -33.23
C GLY A 8 -19.14 20.79 -33.05
N GLY A 9 -18.33 21.55 -32.32
CA GLY A 9 -16.97 21.19 -31.96
C GLY A 9 -16.92 19.97 -31.02
N ASN A 10 -16.03 19.04 -31.35
CA ASN A 10 -15.75 17.82 -30.60
C ASN A 10 -15.09 18.15 -29.23
N ASN A 11 -15.82 18.02 -28.12
CA ASN A 11 -15.29 18.20 -26.76
C ASN A 11 -14.61 16.90 -26.28
N ASN A 12 -13.32 16.74 -26.59
CA ASN A 12 -12.52 15.57 -26.26
C ASN A 12 -11.83 15.72 -24.88
N ASN A 13 -12.60 15.68 -23.78
CA ASN A 13 -12.07 15.58 -22.40
C ASN A 13 -12.73 14.39 -21.69
N ASP A 14 -11.94 13.54 -21.01
CA ASP A 14 -12.44 12.34 -20.36
C ASP A 14 -13.18 12.66 -19.04
N TYR A 15 -12.72 13.68 -18.30
CA TYR A 15 -13.28 14.09 -17.00
C TYR A 15 -13.14 15.61 -16.78
N SER A 16 -14.09 16.21 -16.07
CA SER A 16 -14.07 17.63 -15.69
C SER A 16 -14.09 17.77 -14.17
N PHE A 17 -13.11 18.46 -13.61
CA PHE A 17 -12.96 18.64 -12.16
C PHE A 17 -13.08 20.12 -11.80
N LYS A 18 -13.98 20.44 -10.86
CA LYS A 18 -14.22 21.82 -10.41
C LYS A 18 -13.42 22.08 -9.13
N ILE A 19 -12.50 23.04 -9.18
CA ILE A 19 -11.70 23.46 -8.02
C ILE A 19 -12.08 24.89 -7.64
N LEU A 20 -12.20 25.17 -6.34
CA LEU A 20 -12.45 26.52 -5.82
C LEU A 20 -11.29 26.97 -4.93
N LEU A 21 -10.75 28.16 -5.19
CA LEU A 21 -9.80 28.86 -4.32
C LEU A 21 -10.57 29.85 -3.44
N THR A 22 -10.41 29.73 -2.12
CA THR A 22 -11.07 30.59 -1.13
C THR A 22 -10.11 31.00 -0.01
N GLY A 23 -10.38 32.12 0.66
CA GLY A 23 -9.48 32.77 1.61
C GLY A 23 -9.43 34.29 1.45
N ASP A 24 -8.81 35.00 2.38
CA ASP A 24 -8.79 36.46 2.43
C ASP A 24 -8.21 37.14 1.17
N SER A 25 -8.55 38.41 0.98
CA SER A 25 -7.93 39.23 -0.04
C SER A 25 -6.41 39.35 0.17
N GLY A 26 -5.64 39.28 -0.92
CA GLY A 26 -4.18 39.46 -0.90
C GLY A 26 -3.36 38.28 -0.39
N VAL A 27 -3.98 37.13 -0.06
CA VAL A 27 -3.24 35.91 0.36
C VAL A 27 -2.50 35.21 -0.79
N GLY A 28 -2.80 35.60 -2.04
CA GLY A 28 -2.12 35.09 -3.24
C GLY A 28 -2.83 33.93 -3.95
N LYS A 29 -4.15 33.80 -3.82
CA LYS A 29 -4.98 32.83 -4.55
C LYS A 29 -4.80 32.93 -6.08
N SER A 30 -4.93 34.15 -6.61
CA SER A 30 -4.72 34.45 -8.03
C SER A 30 -3.28 34.19 -8.47
N SER A 31 -2.32 34.51 -7.61
CA SER A 31 -0.90 34.23 -7.86
C SER A 31 -0.61 32.72 -7.91
N LEU A 32 -1.21 31.92 -7.00
CA LEU A 32 -1.13 30.46 -7.04
C LEU A 32 -1.76 29.91 -8.33
N LEU A 33 -2.94 30.40 -8.72
CA LEU A 33 -3.60 30.00 -9.95
C LEU A 33 -2.77 30.33 -11.20
N LEU A 34 -2.24 31.55 -11.31
CA LEU A 34 -1.40 31.94 -12.45
C LEU A 34 -0.06 31.22 -12.47
N SER A 35 0.55 31.00 -11.30
CA SER A 35 1.80 30.22 -11.16
C SER A 35 1.58 28.74 -11.53
N PHE A 36 0.37 28.22 -11.27
CA PHE A 36 -0.02 26.89 -11.72
C PHE A 36 -0.21 26.82 -13.25
N ILE A 37 -0.86 27.82 -13.86
CA ILE A 37 -1.27 27.79 -15.28
C ILE A 37 -0.16 28.28 -16.23
N SER A 38 0.68 29.22 -15.79
CA SER A 38 1.60 29.95 -16.65
C SER A 38 3.02 29.97 -16.10
N ASN A 39 3.98 30.22 -16.99
CA ASN A 39 5.39 30.36 -16.65
C ASN A 39 5.79 31.76 -16.18
N PHE A 40 4.84 32.64 -15.84
CA PHE A 40 5.13 34.00 -15.42
C PHE A 40 4.42 34.34 -14.12
N VAL A 41 5.16 34.90 -13.17
CA VAL A 41 4.61 35.47 -11.95
C VAL A 41 4.72 36.98 -12.09
N GLN A 42 3.60 37.68 -12.26
CA GLN A 42 3.53 39.14 -12.21
C GLN A 42 2.81 39.56 -10.93
N ASP A 43 3.10 40.77 -10.45
CA ASP A 43 2.31 41.41 -9.40
C ASP A 43 0.91 41.69 -9.95
N LEU A 44 -0.10 41.05 -9.36
CA LEU A 44 -1.49 41.16 -9.79
C LEU A 44 -2.21 42.19 -8.91
N PRO A 45 -3.05 43.05 -9.51
CA PRO A 45 -4.01 43.83 -8.73
C PRO A 45 -5.01 42.90 -8.00
N PRO A 46 -5.65 43.34 -6.91
CA PRO A 46 -6.66 42.56 -6.22
C PRO A 46 -7.80 42.11 -7.15
N THR A 47 -8.19 40.84 -7.06
CA THR A 47 -9.28 40.26 -7.87
C THR A 47 -10.62 40.92 -7.52
N ILE A 48 -11.33 41.41 -8.54
CA ILE A 48 -12.68 41.97 -8.41
C ILE A 48 -13.68 40.88 -8.83
N GLY A 49 -14.51 40.42 -7.88
CA GLY A 49 -15.51 39.38 -8.14
C GLY A 49 -14.94 37.95 -8.14
N VAL A 50 -15.18 37.20 -9.22
CA VAL A 50 -14.70 35.83 -9.41
C VAL A 50 -14.13 35.69 -10.81
N ASP A 51 -12.90 35.17 -10.92
CA ASP A 51 -12.30 34.77 -12.19
C ASP A 51 -12.29 33.24 -12.26
N PHE A 52 -12.28 32.67 -13.46
CA PHE A 52 -12.03 31.24 -13.61
C PHE A 52 -11.03 31.00 -14.72
N LYS A 53 -10.27 29.93 -14.55
CA LYS A 53 -9.36 29.45 -15.57
C LYS A 53 -9.57 27.97 -15.78
N ILE A 54 -9.34 27.55 -17.02
CA ILE A 54 -9.39 26.15 -17.40
C ILE A 54 -7.97 25.72 -17.66
N LYS A 55 -7.52 24.66 -16.98
CA LYS A 55 -6.26 23.99 -17.27
C LYS A 55 -6.55 22.54 -17.61
N GLN A 56 -6.07 22.09 -18.76
CA GLN A 56 -6.02 20.66 -19.04
C GLN A 56 -4.74 20.10 -18.45
N ILE A 57 -4.88 19.09 -17.61
CA ILE A 57 -3.75 18.34 -17.08
C ILE A 57 -3.89 16.88 -17.49
N LEU A 58 -2.74 16.24 -17.67
CA LEU A 58 -2.66 14.80 -17.83
C LEU A 58 -2.45 14.22 -16.43
N VAL A 59 -3.50 13.65 -15.85
CA VAL A 59 -3.40 12.96 -14.56
C VAL A 59 -3.86 11.57 -14.80
N GLY A 60 -2.96 10.63 -14.57
CA GLY A 60 -3.27 9.28 -14.91
C GLY A 60 -3.75 9.21 -16.39
N GLY A 61 -3.02 9.81 -17.35
CA GLY A 61 -3.10 9.79 -18.84
C GLY A 61 -4.44 10.06 -19.50
N LYS A 62 -5.44 10.27 -18.68
CA LYS A 62 -6.73 10.84 -19.00
C LYS A 62 -6.58 12.35 -18.99
N ARG A 63 -7.21 13.00 -19.96
CA ARG A 63 -7.21 14.46 -20.04
C ARG A 63 -8.22 14.99 -19.03
N LEU A 64 -7.73 15.43 -17.88
CA LEU A 64 -8.54 16.09 -16.88
C LEU A 64 -8.67 17.58 -17.23
N LYS A 65 -9.90 18.04 -17.42
CA LYS A 65 -10.20 19.46 -17.51
C LYS A 65 -10.42 20.02 -16.11
N LEU A 66 -9.45 20.73 -15.56
CA LEU A 66 -9.64 21.49 -14.33
C LEU A 66 -10.32 22.81 -14.66
N THR A 67 -11.46 23.07 -14.02
CA THR A 67 -12.10 24.38 -13.99
C THR A 67 -11.87 24.97 -12.61
N ILE A 68 -10.96 25.92 -12.52
CA ILE A 68 -10.47 26.49 -11.26
C ILE A 68 -11.08 27.88 -11.11
N TRP A 69 -11.83 28.06 -10.04
CA TRP A 69 -12.51 29.29 -9.69
C TRP A 69 -11.68 30.06 -8.64
N ASP A 70 -11.24 31.27 -8.98
CA ASP A 70 -10.52 32.18 -8.11
C ASP A 70 -11.47 33.26 -7.57
N THR A 71 -11.53 33.41 -6.25
CA THR A 71 -12.44 34.33 -5.58
C THR A 71 -11.73 35.58 -5.08
N ALA A 72 -12.40 36.73 -5.04
CA ALA A 72 -11.82 37.98 -4.53
C ALA A 72 -11.34 37.90 -3.07
N GLY A 73 -11.99 37.09 -2.23
CA GLY A 73 -11.67 37.03 -0.80
C GLY A 73 -12.10 38.27 -0.01
N GLN A 74 -13.12 38.99 -0.50
CA GLN A 74 -13.76 40.10 0.22
C GLN A 74 -15.14 39.66 0.71
N GLU A 75 -15.42 39.94 1.98
CA GLU A 75 -16.61 39.58 2.75
C GLU A 75 -17.93 40.21 2.25
N ARG A 76 -17.88 41.08 1.24
CA ARG A 76 -19.00 41.96 0.85
C ARG A 76 -19.95 41.40 -0.23
N PHE A 77 -19.76 40.16 -0.69
CA PHE A 77 -20.56 39.58 -1.81
C PHE A 77 -21.15 38.18 -1.52
N GLY A 78 -21.57 37.92 -0.27
CA GLY A 78 -21.96 36.59 0.23
C GLY A 78 -22.98 35.79 -0.60
N THR A 79 -23.91 36.41 -1.34
CA THR A 79 -24.91 35.68 -2.14
C THR A 79 -24.37 35.18 -3.48
N VAL A 80 -23.35 35.82 -4.06
CA VAL A 80 -22.77 35.43 -5.35
C VAL A 80 -21.73 34.32 -5.17
N ILE A 81 -21.00 34.33 -4.05
CA ILE A 81 -19.89 33.40 -3.77
C ILE A 81 -20.39 31.99 -3.38
N SER A 82 -21.53 31.87 -2.70
CA SER A 82 -22.11 30.57 -2.26
C SER A 82 -22.35 29.59 -3.42
N SER A 83 -22.71 30.09 -4.60
CA SER A 83 -22.97 29.28 -5.80
C SER A 83 -21.74 28.53 -6.32
N TYR A 84 -20.52 29.03 -6.04
CA TYR A 84 -19.28 28.41 -6.53
C TYR A 84 -18.85 27.20 -5.70
N TYR A 85 -19.22 27.15 -4.41
CA TYR A 85 -19.01 25.98 -3.56
C TYR A 85 -19.84 24.77 -4.02
N ARG A 86 -21.02 25.02 -4.60
CA ARG A 86 -21.92 23.95 -5.09
C ARG A 86 -21.24 23.10 -6.17
N GLY A 87 -21.17 21.80 -5.95
CA GLY A 87 -20.57 20.84 -6.89
C GLY A 87 -19.06 21.02 -7.10
N ALA A 88 -18.35 21.72 -6.20
CA ALA A 88 -16.89 21.69 -6.18
C ALA A 88 -16.41 20.26 -5.89
N HIS A 89 -15.39 19.82 -6.62
CA HIS A 89 -14.72 18.53 -6.39
C HIS A 89 -13.48 18.71 -5.51
N GLY A 90 -12.83 19.88 -5.58
CA GLY A 90 -11.73 20.28 -4.72
C GLY A 90 -11.89 21.72 -4.21
N ILE A 91 -11.50 21.99 -2.97
CA ILE A 91 -11.45 23.35 -2.40
C ILE A 91 -10.05 23.61 -1.82
N ILE A 92 -9.45 24.72 -2.20
CA ILE A 92 -8.16 25.21 -1.68
C ILE A 92 -8.45 26.42 -0.77
N LEU A 93 -8.20 26.25 0.52
CA LEU A 93 -8.24 27.28 1.55
C LEU A 93 -6.85 27.92 1.65
N VAL A 94 -6.70 29.20 1.34
CA VAL A 94 -5.39 29.86 1.27
C VAL A 94 -5.25 30.93 2.35
N TYR A 95 -4.15 30.89 3.10
CA TYR A 95 -3.71 31.99 3.97
C TYR A 95 -2.30 32.45 3.60
N ASP A 96 -1.92 33.62 4.10
CA ASP A 96 -0.59 34.20 3.95
C ASP A 96 0.21 33.93 5.22
N VAL A 97 1.33 33.20 5.12
CA VAL A 97 2.15 32.83 6.29
C VAL A 97 2.72 34.05 7.02
N THR A 98 2.79 35.21 6.36
CA THR A 98 3.26 36.48 6.94
C THR A 98 2.14 37.29 7.62
N ARG A 99 0.87 36.88 7.47
CA ARG A 99 -0.30 37.62 8.01
C ARG A 99 -1.22 36.71 8.82
N ARG A 100 -1.02 36.70 10.15
CA ARG A 100 -1.80 35.89 11.10
C ARG A 100 -3.31 36.09 11.03
N GLU A 101 -3.78 37.31 10.76
CA GLU A 101 -5.22 37.58 10.60
C GLU A 101 -5.86 36.67 9.53
N THR A 102 -5.16 36.46 8.41
CA THR A 102 -5.66 35.63 7.31
C THR A 102 -5.76 34.15 7.67
N PHE A 103 -4.94 33.69 8.61
CA PHE A 103 -5.01 32.34 9.16
C PHE A 103 -6.19 32.21 10.14
N THR A 104 -6.38 33.18 11.03
CA THR A 104 -7.52 33.22 11.95
C THR A 104 -8.87 33.27 11.22
N ASN A 105 -8.93 33.98 10.09
CA ASN A 105 -10.14 34.09 9.28
C ASN A 105 -10.51 32.79 8.57
N LEU A 106 -9.57 31.86 8.37
CA LEU A 106 -9.90 30.54 7.81
C LEU A 106 -10.86 29.77 8.70
N SER A 107 -10.60 29.67 10.01
CA SER A 107 -11.51 28.98 10.93
C SER A 107 -12.81 29.76 11.14
N ASN A 108 -12.69 31.09 11.28
CA ASN A 108 -13.82 31.91 11.69
C ASN A 108 -14.86 32.16 10.59
N ILE A 109 -14.41 32.16 9.34
CA ILE A 109 -15.19 32.58 8.17
C ILE A 109 -15.17 31.47 7.10
N TRP A 110 -14.01 31.20 6.50
CA TRP A 110 -13.94 30.42 5.26
C TRP A 110 -14.30 28.95 5.43
N ALA A 111 -13.87 28.32 6.53
CA ALA A 111 -14.23 26.94 6.85
C ALA A 111 -15.75 26.79 7.03
N LYS A 112 -16.39 27.74 7.73
CA LYS A 112 -17.85 27.75 7.93
C LYS A 112 -18.60 27.93 6.62
N GLU A 113 -18.09 28.73 5.70
CA GLU A 113 -18.67 28.85 4.36
C GLU A 113 -18.58 27.54 3.58
N VAL A 114 -17.42 26.87 3.63
CA VAL A 114 -17.23 25.55 3.00
C VAL A 114 -18.24 24.53 3.56
N GLU A 115 -18.41 24.50 4.87
CA GLU A 115 -19.38 23.62 5.54
C GLU A 115 -20.83 23.94 5.17
N THR A 116 -21.16 25.23 5.03
CA THR A 116 -22.52 25.68 4.77
C THR A 116 -22.94 25.46 3.31
N TYR A 117 -22.02 25.70 2.35
CA TYR A 117 -22.37 25.80 0.93
C TYR A 117 -21.85 24.65 0.06
N SER A 118 -20.92 23.83 0.54
CA SER A 118 -20.47 22.66 -0.22
C SER A 118 -21.57 21.59 -0.25
N THR A 119 -22.01 21.24 -1.45
CA THR A 119 -23.05 20.21 -1.65
C THR A 119 -22.49 18.86 -2.08
N ASN A 120 -21.17 18.74 -2.26
CA ASN A 120 -20.52 17.50 -2.64
C ASN A 120 -19.86 16.88 -1.39
N PRO A 121 -20.39 15.76 -0.87
CA PRO A 121 -19.82 15.11 0.33
C PRO A 121 -18.42 14.53 0.09
N GLU A 122 -18.05 14.27 -1.18
CA GLU A 122 -16.72 13.78 -1.57
C GLU A 122 -15.78 14.92 -2.01
N CYS A 123 -16.09 16.17 -1.67
CA CYS A 123 -15.20 17.29 -1.97
C CYS A 123 -13.91 17.20 -1.15
N ILE A 124 -12.77 17.11 -1.85
CA ILE A 124 -11.44 17.12 -1.23
C ILE A 124 -11.11 18.57 -0.84
N LYS A 125 -10.53 18.77 0.34
CA LYS A 125 -10.16 20.09 0.85
C LYS A 125 -8.66 20.11 1.13
N ILE A 126 -7.99 21.20 0.78
CA ILE A 126 -6.58 21.44 1.12
C ILE A 126 -6.42 22.84 1.70
N LEU A 127 -5.72 22.92 2.83
CA LEU A 127 -5.26 24.14 3.46
C LEU A 127 -3.86 24.48 2.94
N VAL A 128 -3.67 25.72 2.51
CA VAL A 128 -2.44 26.21 1.89
C VAL A 128 -1.91 27.44 2.61
N GLY A 129 -0.73 27.29 3.23
CA GLY A 129 0.07 28.40 3.72
C GLY A 129 0.93 28.96 2.60
N ASN A 130 0.55 30.11 2.03
CA ASN A 130 1.24 30.70 0.88
C ASN A 130 2.26 31.78 1.31
N LYS A 131 3.23 32.06 0.42
CA LYS A 131 4.33 33.03 0.56
C LYS A 131 5.46 32.60 1.50
N VAL A 132 5.77 31.30 1.54
CA VAL A 132 6.89 30.77 2.33
C VAL A 132 8.27 31.26 1.87
N ASP A 133 8.36 31.90 0.70
CA ASP A 133 9.57 32.61 0.27
C ASP A 133 9.92 33.82 1.17
N ARG A 134 9.04 34.19 2.12
CA ARG A 134 9.23 35.30 3.07
C ARG A 134 9.38 34.79 4.51
N GLU A 135 10.25 33.80 4.71
CA GLU A 135 10.45 33.13 6.01
C GLU A 135 10.78 34.12 7.16
N ASN A 136 11.57 35.17 6.88
CA ASN A 136 11.92 36.19 7.88
C ASN A 136 10.74 37.04 8.37
N GLU A 137 9.60 36.99 7.68
CA GLU A 137 8.37 37.72 8.01
C GLU A 137 7.25 36.77 8.46
N ARG A 138 7.57 35.50 8.71
CA ARG A 138 6.59 34.47 9.08
C ARG A 138 5.90 34.83 10.40
N ALA A 139 4.58 34.88 10.36
CA ALA A 139 3.71 35.12 11.51
C ALA A 139 2.91 33.88 11.94
N VAL A 140 2.86 32.84 11.10
CA VAL A 140 2.17 31.56 11.35
C VAL A 140 3.15 30.42 11.07
N THR A 141 3.37 29.57 12.07
CA THR A 141 4.29 28.43 11.92
C THR A 141 3.64 27.30 11.12
N ARG A 142 4.47 26.40 10.61
CA ARG A 142 4.01 25.23 9.87
C ARG A 142 3.16 24.32 10.76
N GLU A 143 3.52 24.19 12.03
CA GLU A 143 2.82 23.37 13.03
C GLU A 143 1.41 23.90 13.29
N GLU A 144 1.22 25.22 13.35
CA GLU A 144 -0.10 25.83 13.48
C GLU A 144 -0.96 25.58 12.23
N GLY A 145 -0.35 25.70 11.04
CA GLY A 145 -0.99 25.33 9.78
C GLY A 145 -1.47 23.88 9.76
N LEU A 146 -0.61 22.95 10.17
CA LEU A 146 -0.94 21.54 10.25
C LEU A 146 -2.05 21.26 11.28
N ALA A 147 -1.99 21.90 12.46
CA ALA A 147 -3.01 21.76 13.50
C ALA A 147 -4.38 22.24 13.00
N LEU A 148 -4.43 23.37 12.27
CA LEU A 148 -5.68 23.86 11.68
C LEU A 148 -6.21 22.92 10.58
N ALA A 149 -5.32 22.37 9.75
CA ALA A 149 -5.74 21.41 8.73
C ALA A 149 -6.37 20.15 9.33
N GLN A 150 -5.80 19.66 10.43
CA GLN A 150 -6.33 18.54 11.20
C GLN A 150 -7.70 18.85 11.82
N GLU A 151 -7.88 20.05 12.39
CA GLU A 151 -9.16 20.52 12.93
C GLU A 151 -10.26 20.48 11.86
N HIS A 152 -9.96 20.94 10.65
CA HIS A 152 -10.90 21.06 9.53
C HIS A 152 -10.92 19.87 8.56
N LYS A 153 -10.21 18.78 8.92
CA LYS A 153 -10.11 17.52 8.15
C LYS A 153 -9.75 17.73 6.68
N CYS A 154 -8.71 18.51 6.43
CA CYS A 154 -8.23 18.84 5.10
C CYS A 154 -6.74 18.51 4.96
N LEU A 155 -6.28 18.33 3.73
CA LEU A 155 -4.86 18.21 3.41
C LEU A 155 -4.13 19.50 3.79
N PHE A 156 -2.82 19.47 4.04
CA PHE A 156 -2.04 20.67 4.34
C PHE A 156 -0.80 20.75 3.46
N LEU A 157 -0.55 21.93 2.91
CA LEU A 157 0.66 22.18 2.13
C LEU A 157 1.10 23.63 2.27
N GLU A 158 2.40 23.87 2.43
CA GLU A 158 2.94 25.22 2.33
C GLU A 158 3.45 25.48 0.91
N CYS A 159 3.15 26.65 0.36
CA CYS A 159 3.45 27.00 -1.03
C CYS A 159 4.11 28.37 -1.14
N SER A 160 4.88 28.58 -2.21
CA SER A 160 5.21 29.91 -2.67
C SER A 160 4.80 30.05 -4.13
N ALA A 161 3.77 30.87 -4.37
CA ALA A 161 3.40 31.27 -5.73
C ALA A 161 4.57 31.90 -6.50
N LYS A 162 5.50 32.56 -5.79
CA LYS A 162 6.64 33.29 -6.36
C LYS A 162 7.77 32.37 -6.81
N THR A 163 8.23 31.47 -5.94
CA THR A 163 9.30 30.51 -6.25
C THR A 163 8.77 29.25 -6.93
N ARG A 164 7.45 29.08 -6.95
CA ARG A 164 6.70 27.87 -7.40
C ARG A 164 6.83 26.66 -6.50
N GLU A 165 7.42 26.84 -5.33
CA GLU A 165 7.48 25.78 -4.34
C GLU A 165 6.08 25.26 -4.04
N ASN A 166 5.90 23.94 -4.21
CA ASN A 166 4.69 23.16 -3.96
C ASN A 166 3.42 23.58 -4.73
N VAL A 167 3.49 24.57 -5.64
CA VAL A 167 2.34 25.03 -6.40
C VAL A 167 1.74 23.93 -7.28
N GLN A 168 2.57 23.17 -8.02
CA GLN A 168 2.05 22.06 -8.84
C GLN A 168 1.48 20.92 -7.98
N GLN A 169 2.11 20.64 -6.83
CA GLN A 169 1.70 19.58 -5.92
C GLN A 169 0.32 19.90 -5.31
N CYS A 170 0.10 21.13 -4.83
CA CYS A 170 -1.18 21.61 -4.30
C CYS A 170 -2.39 21.27 -5.18
N PHE A 171 -2.31 21.56 -6.48
CA PHE A 171 -3.39 21.29 -7.42
C PHE A 171 -3.47 19.81 -7.84
N LYS A 172 -2.34 19.08 -7.81
CA LYS A 172 -2.31 17.64 -8.08
C LYS A 172 -2.90 16.83 -6.93
N ASP A 173 -2.68 17.23 -5.69
CA ASP A 173 -3.18 16.52 -4.51
C ASP A 173 -4.70 16.48 -4.45
N LEU A 174 -5.35 17.57 -4.87
CA LEU A 174 -6.80 17.60 -5.05
C LEU A 174 -7.32 16.66 -6.14
N THR A 175 -6.43 16.12 -6.97
CA THR A 175 -6.75 15.23 -8.09
C THR A 175 -6.16 13.84 -7.94
N MET A 176 -5.61 13.52 -6.76
CA MET A 176 -4.99 12.23 -6.47
C MET A 176 -5.97 11.08 -6.72
N LYS A 177 -5.45 10.03 -7.36
CA LYS A 177 -6.20 8.83 -7.70
C LYS A 177 -5.79 7.71 -6.75
N VAL A 178 -6.73 7.26 -5.93
CA VAL A 178 -6.68 5.91 -5.35
C VAL A 178 -6.84 4.92 -6.51
N VAL A 179 -6.00 3.89 -6.55
CA VAL A 179 -6.16 2.78 -7.49
C VAL A 179 -7.23 1.86 -6.92
N THR A 180 -8.43 1.94 -7.48
CA THR A 180 -9.56 1.08 -7.11
C THR A 180 -9.73 -0.05 -8.11
N ILE A 181 -10.26 -1.18 -7.65
CA ILE A 181 -10.59 -2.32 -8.51
C ILE A 181 -12.11 -2.45 -8.54
N ASN A 182 -12.72 -2.25 -9.71
CA ASN A 182 -14.17 -2.14 -9.87
C ASN A 182 -14.81 -1.06 -8.97
N GLY A 183 -14.08 0.03 -8.71
CA GLY A 183 -14.52 1.10 -7.80
C GLY A 183 -14.46 0.76 -6.31
N LEU A 184 -13.89 -0.39 -5.95
CA LEU A 184 -13.71 -0.84 -4.57
C LEU A 184 -12.28 -0.59 -4.09
N PHE A 185 -12.17 -0.22 -2.82
CA PHE A 185 -10.93 -0.17 -2.06
C PHE A 185 -11.17 -0.66 -0.62
N PRO A 186 -10.54 -1.75 -0.18
CA PRO A 186 -9.76 -2.71 -0.97
C PRO A 186 -10.56 -3.35 -2.12
N GLY A 187 -9.85 -3.99 -3.06
CA GLY A 187 -10.44 -4.69 -4.18
C GLY A 187 -11.32 -5.89 -3.78
N PRO A 188 -12.14 -6.42 -4.70
CA PRO A 188 -13.08 -7.51 -4.41
C PRO A 188 -12.38 -8.81 -4.01
N LEU A 189 -13.06 -9.64 -3.21
CA LEU A 189 -12.60 -10.98 -2.89
C LEU A 189 -12.62 -11.89 -4.12
N ILE A 190 -11.50 -12.55 -4.41
CA ILE A 190 -11.45 -13.71 -5.28
C ILE A 190 -11.63 -14.96 -4.41
N ASN A 191 -12.81 -15.57 -4.46
CA ASN A 191 -13.09 -16.79 -3.71
C ASN A 191 -13.07 -17.99 -4.66
N ALA A 192 -12.17 -18.94 -4.41
CA ALA A 192 -12.00 -20.14 -5.22
C ALA A 192 -11.95 -21.38 -4.32
N THR A 193 -12.46 -22.50 -4.81
CA THR A 193 -12.20 -23.79 -4.16
C THR A 193 -10.86 -24.34 -4.64
N THR A 194 -10.19 -25.13 -3.80
CA THR A 194 -8.98 -25.84 -4.20
C THR A 194 -9.21 -26.62 -5.50
N ASN A 195 -8.26 -26.46 -6.42
CA ASN A 195 -8.18 -27.03 -7.77
C ASN A 195 -9.09 -26.37 -8.82
N ASP A 196 -9.79 -25.30 -8.48
CA ASP A 196 -10.56 -24.51 -9.45
C ASP A 196 -9.63 -23.78 -10.43
N PHE A 197 -10.16 -23.53 -11.63
CA PHE A 197 -9.59 -22.59 -12.59
C PHE A 197 -10.24 -21.23 -12.39
N VAL A 198 -9.43 -20.24 -12.05
CA VAL A 198 -9.86 -18.86 -11.85
C VAL A 198 -9.58 -18.08 -13.14
N HIS A 199 -10.62 -17.43 -13.66
CA HIS A 199 -10.53 -16.55 -14.82
C HIS A 199 -10.73 -15.11 -14.37
N VAL A 200 -9.70 -14.28 -14.52
CA VAL A 200 -9.77 -12.85 -14.18
C VAL A 200 -9.53 -12.04 -15.45
N ASN A 201 -10.57 -11.33 -15.92
CA ASN A 201 -10.45 -10.42 -17.04
C ASN A 201 -10.16 -9.00 -16.53
N ILE A 202 -8.98 -8.49 -16.84
CA ILE A 202 -8.46 -7.23 -16.32
C ILE A 202 -8.56 -6.19 -17.42
N PHE A 203 -9.37 -5.17 -17.21
CA PHE A 203 -9.47 -4.00 -18.09
C PHE A 203 -8.63 -2.87 -17.49
N ASN A 204 -7.58 -2.45 -18.21
CA ASN A 204 -6.73 -1.36 -17.73
C ASN A 204 -7.33 0.00 -18.12
N ASP A 205 -8.14 0.56 -17.23
CA ASP A 205 -8.71 1.91 -17.36
C ASP A 205 -7.81 3.02 -16.77
N MET A 206 -6.60 2.65 -16.34
CA MET A 206 -5.55 3.58 -15.97
C MET A 206 -4.79 4.04 -17.22
N ASP A 207 -3.86 4.96 -17.04
CA ASP A 207 -2.93 5.42 -18.08
C ASP A 207 -1.54 4.88 -18.01
N GLU A 208 -1.23 4.18 -16.94
CA GLU A 208 0.04 3.52 -16.82
C GLU A 208 -0.15 2.06 -17.18
N PRO A 209 0.88 1.44 -17.78
CA PRO A 209 0.87 0.01 -17.96
C PRO A 209 0.70 -0.70 -16.62
N LEU A 210 -0.02 -1.81 -16.65
CA LEU A 210 -0.45 -2.54 -15.47
C LEU A 210 -0.09 -4.03 -15.60
N LEU A 211 0.39 -4.62 -14.52
CA LEU A 211 0.49 -6.06 -14.34
C LEU A 211 -0.10 -6.41 -12.98
N PHE A 212 -0.78 -7.54 -12.86
CA PHE A 212 -1.33 -8.04 -11.60
C PHE A 212 -0.66 -9.34 -11.24
N THR A 213 -0.16 -9.43 -10.00
CA THR A 213 0.32 -10.68 -9.40
C THR A 213 -0.68 -11.26 -8.41
N TRP A 214 -0.56 -12.56 -8.18
CA TRP A 214 -1.41 -13.38 -7.31
C TRP A 214 -0.56 -13.92 -6.17
N ASN A 215 -0.19 -13.04 -5.23
CA ASN A 215 0.78 -13.31 -4.17
C ASN A 215 0.53 -14.64 -3.44
N GLY A 216 1.49 -15.56 -3.51
CA GLY A 216 1.42 -16.89 -2.91
C GLY A 216 0.71 -17.96 -3.75
N ILE A 217 0.04 -17.62 -4.86
CA ILE A 217 -0.47 -18.63 -5.81
C ILE A 217 0.70 -19.14 -6.65
N GLN A 218 0.98 -20.45 -6.58
CA GLN A 218 2.22 -21.03 -7.10
C GLN A 218 2.30 -21.15 -8.63
N GLN A 219 1.23 -20.84 -9.36
CA GLN A 219 1.21 -20.86 -10.84
C GLN A 219 1.87 -22.11 -11.46
N ARG A 220 1.65 -23.30 -10.87
CA ARG A 220 2.43 -24.52 -11.18
C ARG A 220 2.42 -24.83 -12.68
N LEU A 221 3.61 -24.90 -13.28
CA LEU A 221 3.86 -25.12 -14.71
C LEU A 221 3.31 -24.01 -15.64
N ASN A 222 2.88 -22.87 -15.10
CA ASN A 222 2.25 -21.80 -15.86
C ASN A 222 2.61 -20.40 -15.35
N SER A 223 3.91 -20.10 -15.21
CA SER A 223 4.36 -18.75 -14.85
C SER A 223 4.03 -17.65 -15.87
N TRP A 224 3.31 -17.96 -16.97
CA TRP A 224 2.78 -16.94 -17.89
C TRP A 224 1.59 -16.18 -17.30
N GLN A 225 1.07 -16.62 -16.16
CA GLN A 225 -0.08 -16.04 -15.46
C GLN A 225 0.33 -15.31 -14.19
N ASP A 226 1.64 -15.24 -13.93
CA ASP A 226 2.22 -14.72 -12.71
C ASP A 226 2.13 -13.18 -12.65
N GLY A 227 2.22 -12.52 -13.81
CA GLY A 227 1.95 -11.10 -13.93
C GLY A 227 2.97 -10.23 -13.20
N VAL A 228 4.25 -10.51 -13.41
CA VAL A 228 5.40 -9.72 -12.95
C VAL A 228 6.27 -9.34 -14.15
N SER A 229 7.16 -8.35 -13.99
CA SER A 229 7.95 -7.83 -15.11
C SER A 229 8.87 -8.87 -15.76
N GLY A 230 9.26 -9.92 -15.01
CA GLY A 230 10.04 -11.05 -15.54
C GLY A 230 9.24 -12.01 -16.43
N THR A 231 7.91 -12.06 -16.32
CA THR A 231 7.08 -13.08 -16.96
C THR A 231 6.18 -12.54 -18.07
N ASN A 232 5.69 -11.31 -17.94
CA ASN A 232 4.66 -10.76 -18.81
C ASN A 232 5.00 -9.33 -19.29
N CYS A 233 4.59 -8.99 -20.51
CA CYS A 233 4.50 -7.60 -20.93
C CYS A 233 3.30 -6.93 -20.22
N PRO A 234 3.41 -5.67 -19.78
CA PRO A 234 2.31 -4.97 -19.14
C PRO A 234 1.07 -4.78 -20.03
N ILE A 235 -0.11 -4.90 -19.42
CA ILE A 235 -1.41 -4.55 -20.01
C ILE A 235 -1.43 -3.04 -20.23
N GLN A 236 -1.53 -2.62 -21.49
CA GLN A 236 -1.46 -1.21 -21.85
C GLN A 236 -2.76 -0.47 -21.48
N PRO A 237 -2.70 0.85 -21.27
CA PRO A 237 -3.88 1.69 -21.08
C PRO A 237 -4.94 1.46 -22.16
N GLY A 238 -6.20 1.34 -21.74
CA GLY A 238 -7.35 1.10 -22.63
C GLY A 238 -7.41 -0.30 -23.24
N THR A 239 -6.52 -1.21 -22.84
CA THR A 239 -6.52 -2.62 -23.27
C THR A 239 -6.95 -3.54 -22.14
N ASN A 240 -7.12 -4.83 -22.45
CA ASN A 240 -7.46 -5.84 -21.46
C ASN A 240 -6.61 -7.09 -21.64
N TRP A 241 -6.56 -7.89 -20.59
CA TRP A 241 -5.96 -9.22 -20.61
C TRP A 241 -6.71 -10.15 -19.67
N THR A 242 -6.87 -11.40 -20.09
CA THR A 242 -7.47 -12.44 -19.24
C THR A 242 -6.38 -13.33 -18.66
N CYS A 243 -6.27 -13.33 -17.34
CA CYS A 243 -5.43 -14.27 -16.60
C CYS A 243 -6.25 -15.52 -16.27
N VAL A 244 -5.66 -16.69 -16.49
CA VAL A 244 -6.28 -17.99 -16.21
C VAL A 244 -5.31 -18.88 -15.46
N PHE A 245 -5.54 -19.08 -14.16
CA PHE A 245 -4.69 -19.89 -13.31
C PHE A 245 -5.48 -20.91 -12.51
N GLN A 246 -4.80 -21.98 -12.09
CA GLN A 246 -5.41 -23.04 -11.30
C GLN A 246 -4.82 -23.03 -9.88
N THR A 247 -5.67 -23.08 -8.85
CA THR A 247 -5.24 -23.07 -7.44
C THR A 247 -4.70 -24.42 -6.95
N LYS A 248 -4.80 -25.47 -7.78
CA LYS A 248 -4.29 -26.83 -7.53
C LYS A 248 -4.66 -27.37 -6.14
N ASP A 249 -3.68 -27.70 -5.29
CA ASP A 249 -3.87 -28.27 -3.96
C ASP A 249 -3.75 -27.22 -2.84
N GLN A 250 -3.53 -25.95 -3.19
CA GLN A 250 -3.45 -24.85 -2.23
C GLN A 250 -4.80 -24.65 -1.54
N ILE A 251 -4.77 -24.36 -0.25
CA ILE A 251 -5.92 -23.97 0.58
C ILE A 251 -5.38 -22.96 1.58
N GLY A 252 -5.89 -21.74 1.61
CA GLY A 252 -5.23 -20.67 2.38
C GLY A 252 -5.86 -19.31 2.25
N SER A 253 -5.11 -18.33 2.76
CA SER A 253 -5.36 -16.90 2.63
C SER A 253 -4.24 -16.29 1.79
N PHE A 254 -4.61 -15.66 0.69
CA PHE A 254 -3.68 -15.00 -0.23
C PHE A 254 -4.23 -13.62 -0.60
N PHE A 255 -3.53 -12.88 -1.42
CA PHE A 255 -4.01 -11.59 -1.94
C PHE A 255 -3.41 -11.33 -3.33
N TYR A 256 -3.95 -10.34 -4.03
CA TYR A 256 -3.47 -9.91 -5.33
C TYR A 256 -3.23 -8.40 -5.33
N PHE A 257 -2.32 -7.95 -6.19
CA PHE A 257 -2.00 -6.53 -6.36
C PHE A 257 -1.25 -6.24 -7.67
N PRO A 258 -1.24 -4.98 -8.14
CA PRO A 258 -0.41 -4.52 -9.23
C PRO A 258 1.08 -4.62 -8.92
N SER A 259 1.82 -5.39 -9.71
CA SER A 259 3.24 -5.70 -9.44
C SER A 259 4.22 -4.64 -9.92
N ILE A 260 3.77 -3.60 -10.64
CA ILE A 260 4.63 -2.57 -11.22
C ILE A 260 4.14 -1.16 -10.88
N ASN A 261 4.99 -0.17 -11.19
CA ASN A 261 4.64 1.25 -11.17
C ASN A 261 4.16 1.81 -9.83
N PHE A 262 4.39 1.08 -8.72
CA PHE A 262 4.01 1.50 -7.37
C PHE A 262 2.47 1.62 -7.19
N HIS A 263 1.70 0.99 -8.06
CA HIS A 263 0.22 1.02 -8.02
C HIS A 263 -0.37 0.40 -6.75
N LYS A 264 0.30 -0.62 -6.17
CA LYS A 264 -0.07 -1.22 -4.87
C LYS A 264 -0.16 -0.16 -3.76
N ALA A 265 0.77 0.79 -3.74
CA ALA A 265 0.83 1.86 -2.73
C ALA A 265 -0.39 2.80 -2.76
N ALA A 266 -1.12 2.83 -3.86
CA ALA A 266 -2.36 3.59 -4.00
C ALA A 266 -3.62 2.74 -3.79
N GLY A 267 -3.50 1.54 -3.24
CA GLY A 267 -4.67 0.74 -2.81
C GLY A 267 -5.12 -0.34 -3.79
N GLY A 268 -4.33 -0.63 -4.82
CA GLY A 268 -4.67 -1.63 -5.84
C GLY A 268 -4.67 -3.09 -5.36
N PHE A 269 -5.01 -3.42 -4.12
CA PHE A 269 -4.92 -4.79 -3.61
C PHE A 269 -6.27 -5.36 -3.19
N GLY A 270 -6.42 -6.69 -3.20
CA GLY A 270 -7.61 -7.37 -2.72
C GLY A 270 -7.33 -8.81 -2.26
N PRO A 271 -8.23 -9.44 -1.50
CA PRO A 271 -7.99 -10.76 -0.92
C PRO A 271 -8.29 -11.89 -1.92
N ILE A 272 -7.61 -13.02 -1.74
CA ILE A 272 -7.91 -14.30 -2.39
C ILE A 272 -8.14 -15.35 -1.30
N HIS A 273 -9.27 -16.03 -1.35
CA HIS A 273 -9.52 -17.22 -0.55
C HIS A 273 -9.41 -18.44 -1.44
N VAL A 274 -8.55 -19.38 -1.06
CA VAL A 274 -8.63 -20.74 -1.59
C VAL A 274 -9.19 -21.64 -0.52
N ILE A 275 -10.46 -22.01 -0.65
CA ILE A 275 -11.18 -22.81 0.35
C ILE A 275 -11.05 -24.31 0.07
N ASN A 276 -11.14 -25.09 1.15
CA ASN A 276 -11.17 -26.54 1.06
C ASN A 276 -12.47 -27.03 0.42
N ARG A 277 -12.41 -28.18 -0.26
CA ARG A 277 -13.62 -28.92 -0.65
C ARG A 277 -14.32 -29.43 0.60
N ASN A 278 -15.65 -29.55 0.56
CA ASN A 278 -16.44 -30.07 1.70
C ASN A 278 -15.98 -31.44 2.21
N VAL A 279 -15.39 -32.27 1.35
CA VAL A 279 -14.84 -33.60 1.71
C VAL A 279 -13.46 -33.55 2.37
N ILE A 280 -12.80 -32.39 2.36
CA ILE A 280 -11.49 -32.16 2.97
C ILE A 280 -11.73 -31.34 4.24
N ALA A 281 -11.60 -31.96 5.41
CA ALA A 281 -11.66 -31.23 6.67
C ALA A 281 -10.43 -30.30 6.83
N ILE A 282 -10.65 -29.13 7.43
CA ILE A 282 -9.58 -28.27 7.91
C ILE A 282 -9.14 -28.76 9.30
N PRO A 283 -7.85 -28.67 9.65
CA PRO A 283 -7.30 -29.28 10.86
C PRO A 283 -7.61 -28.50 12.15
N PHE A 284 -8.65 -27.67 12.15
CA PHE A 284 -9.07 -26.84 13.28
C PHE A 284 -10.60 -26.71 13.31
N PRO A 285 -11.20 -26.38 14.46
CA PRO A 285 -12.65 -26.24 14.58
C PRO A 285 -13.22 -25.25 13.57
N ARG A 286 -14.42 -25.56 13.04
CA ARG A 286 -15.10 -24.66 12.10
C ARG A 286 -15.43 -23.33 12.82
N PRO A 287 -14.94 -22.19 12.33
CA PRO A 287 -15.28 -20.89 12.90
C PRO A 287 -16.73 -20.52 12.54
N GLU A 288 -17.30 -19.63 13.34
CA GLU A 288 -18.61 -19.01 13.11
C GLU A 288 -18.62 -18.18 11.82
N ALA A 289 -17.61 -17.33 11.65
CA ALA A 289 -17.38 -16.56 10.43
C ALA A 289 -15.88 -16.32 10.23
N ALA A 290 -15.53 -15.81 9.06
CA ALA A 290 -14.18 -15.36 8.75
C ALA A 290 -14.19 -13.88 8.36
N PHE A 291 -13.15 -13.16 8.77
CA PHE A 291 -12.91 -11.76 8.42
C PHE A 291 -11.58 -11.63 7.69
N ASP A 292 -11.55 -10.80 6.65
CA ASP A 292 -10.32 -10.36 6.02
C ASP A 292 -9.79 -9.12 6.73
N LEU A 293 -8.49 -9.08 6.99
CA LEU A 293 -7.79 -7.94 7.55
C LEU A 293 -6.57 -7.65 6.66
N LEU A 294 -6.79 -6.84 5.63
CA LEU A 294 -5.74 -6.32 4.75
C LEU A 294 -5.19 -5.04 5.37
N THR A 295 -3.99 -5.14 5.92
CA THR A 295 -3.38 -4.07 6.71
C THR A 295 -2.08 -3.61 6.06
N GLY A 296 -1.82 -2.31 6.05
CA GLY A 296 -0.61 -1.76 5.44
C GLY A 296 -0.44 -0.26 5.62
N ASP A 297 0.76 0.20 5.31
CA ASP A 297 1.15 1.60 5.29
C ASP A 297 0.58 2.36 4.08
N TRP A 298 0.37 3.66 4.27
CA TRP A 298 -0.19 4.57 3.26
C TRP A 298 0.49 5.93 3.27
N PHE A 299 0.65 6.49 2.06
CA PHE A 299 1.21 7.82 1.81
C PHE A 299 0.12 8.82 1.45
N TYR A 300 0.20 10.03 2.01
CA TYR A 300 -0.65 11.14 1.59
C TYR A 300 -0.26 11.71 0.23
N ASP A 301 0.98 11.47 -0.21
CA ASP A 301 1.42 11.82 -1.56
C ASP A 301 0.91 10.82 -2.59
N SER A 302 0.84 11.26 -3.86
CA SER A 302 0.41 10.38 -4.95
C SER A 302 1.46 9.30 -5.15
N TYR A 303 1.04 8.08 -5.50
CA TYR A 303 2.00 7.01 -5.76
C TYR A 303 3.01 7.39 -6.85
N GLN A 304 2.66 8.24 -7.83
CA GLN A 304 3.62 8.75 -8.82
C GLN A 304 4.64 9.72 -8.20
N SER A 305 4.19 10.62 -7.32
CA SER A 305 5.07 11.53 -6.58
C SER A 305 6.00 10.73 -5.66
N THR A 306 5.46 9.82 -4.85
CA THR A 306 6.23 8.95 -3.95
C THR A 306 7.27 8.15 -4.75
N ARG A 307 6.86 7.51 -5.85
CA ARG A 307 7.78 6.79 -6.76
C ARG A 307 8.89 7.68 -7.31
N ALA A 308 8.57 8.91 -7.71
CA ALA A 308 9.56 9.85 -8.26
C ALA A 308 10.58 10.30 -7.18
N LEU A 309 10.14 10.44 -5.94
CA LEU A 309 11.00 10.84 -4.82
C LEU A 309 11.95 9.72 -4.38
N MET A 310 11.70 8.45 -4.71
CA MET A 310 12.60 7.33 -4.40
C MET A 310 13.99 7.43 -5.06
N GLY A 311 14.19 8.36 -6.01
CA GLY A 311 15.53 8.69 -6.52
C GLY A 311 16.40 9.48 -5.53
N ILE A 312 15.82 10.00 -4.44
CA ILE A 312 16.52 10.78 -3.42
C ILE A 312 16.94 9.83 -2.29
N PRO A 313 18.24 9.71 -1.94
CA PRO A 313 18.71 8.75 -0.94
C PRO A 313 18.00 8.82 0.42
N LEU A 314 17.75 10.05 0.91
CA LEU A 314 17.02 10.26 2.17
C LEU A 314 15.61 9.65 2.11
N VAL A 315 14.92 9.80 0.99
CA VAL A 315 13.58 9.26 0.78
C VAL A 315 13.67 7.74 0.59
N ALA A 316 14.57 7.25 -0.26
CA ALA A 316 14.68 5.84 -0.60
C ALA A 316 14.85 4.92 0.61
N TYR A 317 15.59 5.37 1.64
CA TYR A 317 15.96 4.56 2.79
C TYR A 317 15.30 4.96 4.12
N HIS A 318 14.73 6.16 4.21
CA HIS A 318 14.19 6.69 5.47
C HIS A 318 12.78 7.27 5.33
N THR A 319 12.09 7.03 4.21
CA THR A 319 10.69 7.42 4.09
C THR A 319 9.85 6.71 5.12
N ILE A 320 9.16 7.50 5.93
CA ILE A 320 8.18 7.04 6.89
C ILE A 320 6.80 7.24 6.26
N PRO A 321 5.94 6.21 6.22
CA PRO A 321 4.56 6.37 5.80
C PRO A 321 3.77 7.33 6.69
N ASP A 322 2.67 7.89 6.18
CA ASP A 322 1.90 8.89 6.90
C ASP A 322 0.89 8.28 7.87
N ILE A 323 0.26 7.17 7.45
CA ILE A 323 -0.84 6.54 8.18
C ILE A 323 -0.87 5.03 7.93
N PHE A 324 -1.34 4.29 8.93
CA PHE A 324 -1.59 2.86 8.81
C PHE A 324 -3.07 2.57 8.60
N LEU A 325 -3.39 1.73 7.61
CA LEU A 325 -4.77 1.40 7.26
C LEU A 325 -5.09 -0.06 7.60
N MET A 326 -6.31 -0.29 8.10
CA MET A 326 -6.93 -1.62 8.22
C MET A 326 -8.12 -1.66 7.25
N ASN A 327 -8.09 -2.57 6.28
CA ASN A 327 -9.11 -2.67 5.22
C ASN A 327 -9.39 -1.33 4.54
N GLY A 328 -8.33 -0.55 4.26
CA GLY A 328 -8.43 0.77 3.63
C GLY A 328 -8.99 1.88 4.53
N LYS A 329 -9.30 1.59 5.80
CA LYS A 329 -9.81 2.55 6.79
C LYS A 329 -8.70 3.00 7.72
N GLY A 330 -8.71 4.28 8.07
CA GLY A 330 -7.73 4.84 8.99
C GLY A 330 -8.00 4.44 10.46
N PRO A 331 -7.07 4.73 11.37
CA PRO A 331 -7.17 4.34 12.76
C PRO A 331 -8.34 5.03 13.48
N LEU A 332 -8.97 4.32 14.41
CA LEU A 332 -9.93 4.88 15.37
C LEU A 332 -9.28 6.01 16.18
N GLY A 333 -9.99 7.14 16.28
CA GLY A 333 -9.55 8.32 17.02
C GLY A 333 -8.63 9.25 16.24
N ASN A 334 -8.19 8.87 15.04
CA ASN A 334 -7.44 9.77 14.17
C ASN A 334 -8.38 10.82 13.54
N PRO A 335 -8.07 12.13 13.62
CA PRO A 335 -8.94 13.20 13.12
C PRO A 335 -9.25 13.12 11.61
N MET A 336 -8.32 12.56 10.82
CA MET A 336 -8.42 12.44 9.36
C MET A 336 -9.20 11.20 8.91
N SER A 337 -9.41 10.22 9.80
CA SER A 337 -10.17 9.01 9.49
C SER A 337 -11.66 9.30 9.37
N LYS A 338 -12.24 9.05 8.18
CA LYS A 338 -13.72 9.06 7.99
C LYS A 338 -14.39 7.89 8.73
N SER A 339 -13.71 6.75 8.79
CA SER A 339 -14.18 5.52 9.42
C SER A 339 -12.97 4.69 9.88
N TYR A 340 -13.21 3.73 10.77
CA TYR A 340 -12.25 2.77 11.27
C TYR A 340 -12.75 1.34 11.07
N GLU A 341 -11.85 0.36 11.17
CA GLU A 341 -12.22 -1.04 11.00
C GLU A 341 -12.90 -1.60 12.25
N SER A 342 -13.99 -2.36 12.04
CA SER A 342 -14.68 -3.04 13.14
C SER A 342 -15.25 -4.39 12.71
N PHE A 343 -14.97 -5.41 13.52
CA PHE A 343 -15.51 -6.76 13.35
C PHE A 343 -16.57 -7.05 14.40
N ASN A 344 -17.76 -7.44 13.95
CA ASN A 344 -18.88 -7.77 14.82
C ASN A 344 -18.82 -9.25 15.21
N VAL A 345 -18.76 -9.51 16.51
CA VAL A 345 -18.68 -10.87 17.07
C VAL A 345 -19.76 -11.15 18.08
N ARG A 346 -20.25 -12.38 18.09
CA ARG A 346 -21.14 -12.94 19.10
C ARG A 346 -20.33 -13.58 20.22
N GLN A 347 -20.64 -13.20 21.46
CA GLN A 347 -20.00 -13.75 22.66
C GLN A 347 -20.06 -15.29 22.68
N GLY A 348 -18.94 -15.92 23.05
CA GLY A 348 -18.75 -17.37 23.12
C GLY A 348 -18.41 -18.04 21.78
N MET A 349 -18.48 -17.33 20.65
CA MET A 349 -18.18 -17.90 19.33
C MET A 349 -16.73 -17.65 18.90
N ALA A 350 -16.19 -18.54 18.05
CA ALA A 350 -14.85 -18.43 17.48
C ALA A 350 -14.88 -17.94 16.03
N TYR A 351 -13.98 -17.03 15.66
CA TYR A 351 -13.89 -16.40 14.35
C TYR A 351 -12.51 -16.62 13.76
N ARG A 352 -12.43 -16.75 12.43
CA ARG A 352 -11.14 -16.78 11.72
C ARG A 352 -10.80 -15.39 11.20
N LEU A 353 -9.65 -14.86 11.58
CA LEU A 353 -9.13 -13.61 11.01
C LEU A 353 -8.04 -13.98 10.02
N ARG A 354 -8.19 -13.57 8.76
CA ARG A 354 -7.22 -13.73 7.67
C ARG A 354 -6.45 -12.43 7.52
N ILE A 355 -5.24 -12.38 8.05
CA ILE A 355 -4.45 -11.17 8.22
C ILE A 355 -3.38 -11.15 7.15
N SER A 356 -3.37 -10.13 6.30
CA SER A 356 -2.36 -9.98 5.24
C SER A 356 -1.72 -8.61 5.32
N ASN A 357 -0.38 -8.57 5.24
CA ASN A 357 0.35 -7.32 5.10
C ASN A 357 0.44 -6.91 3.63
N VAL A 358 -0.46 -5.99 3.25
CA VAL A 358 -0.57 -5.39 1.91
C VAL A 358 0.18 -4.06 1.82
N GLY A 359 1.00 -3.75 2.81
CA GLY A 359 1.86 -2.57 2.84
C GLY A 359 2.97 -2.59 1.78
N ASN A 360 3.77 -1.52 1.77
CA ASN A 360 4.90 -1.33 0.87
C ASN A 360 6.23 -1.35 1.64
N ALA A 361 6.25 -0.81 2.87
CA ALA A 361 7.49 -0.70 3.65
C ALA A 361 7.37 -1.31 5.06
N SER A 362 6.24 -1.17 5.73
CA SER A 362 6.18 -1.41 7.18
C SER A 362 5.68 -2.81 7.54
N SER A 363 6.43 -3.48 8.42
CA SER A 363 5.91 -4.63 9.19
C SER A 363 5.00 -4.13 10.32
N PHE A 364 4.13 -5.00 10.84
CA PHE A 364 3.29 -4.68 12.02
C PHE A 364 3.17 -5.85 12.98
N ASN A 365 3.01 -5.56 14.27
CA ASN A 365 2.59 -6.50 15.29
C ASN A 365 1.09 -6.34 15.50
N PHE A 366 0.31 -7.38 15.22
CA PHE A 366 -1.13 -7.44 15.42
C PHE A 366 -1.49 -8.06 16.75
N ARG A 367 -2.46 -7.48 17.46
CA ARG A 367 -2.98 -7.99 18.73
C ARG A 367 -4.39 -7.47 19.00
N ILE A 368 -5.11 -8.20 19.86
CA ILE A 368 -6.46 -7.84 20.28
C ILE A 368 -6.49 -7.79 21.80
N ARG A 369 -7.02 -6.70 22.37
CA ARG A 369 -7.03 -6.55 23.82
C ARG A 369 -7.79 -7.70 24.49
N ASN A 370 -7.17 -8.35 25.47
CA ASN A 370 -7.73 -9.44 26.28
C ASN A 370 -8.16 -10.67 25.47
N HIS A 371 -7.66 -10.85 24.25
CA HIS A 371 -7.97 -12.02 23.43
C HIS A 371 -6.67 -12.65 22.94
N GLN A 372 -6.51 -13.94 23.24
CA GLN A 372 -5.49 -14.75 22.59
C GLN A 372 -5.94 -15.14 21.18
N MET A 373 -4.95 -15.34 20.32
CA MET A 373 -5.11 -15.75 18.94
C MET A 373 -4.48 -17.12 18.76
N VAL A 374 -5.20 -18.09 18.22
CA VAL A 374 -4.62 -19.41 17.90
C VAL A 374 -4.16 -19.39 16.45
N LEU A 375 -2.86 -19.50 16.19
CA LEU A 375 -2.34 -19.56 14.83
C LEU A 375 -2.71 -20.91 14.18
N VAL A 376 -3.32 -20.86 13.00
CA VAL A 376 -3.79 -22.08 12.31
C VAL A 376 -3.30 -22.21 10.87
N GLU A 377 -2.86 -21.11 10.25
CA GLU A 377 -2.38 -21.11 8.87
C GLU A 377 -1.41 -19.96 8.61
N THR A 378 -0.44 -20.20 7.74
CA THR A 378 0.52 -19.26 7.18
C THR A 378 0.66 -19.52 5.69
N GLU A 379 0.33 -18.54 4.84
CA GLU A 379 0.58 -18.57 3.38
C GLU A 379 0.10 -19.85 2.65
N GLY A 380 -1.02 -20.43 3.08
CA GLY A 380 -1.59 -21.66 2.54
C GLY A 380 -1.15 -22.97 3.21
N SER A 381 -0.31 -22.88 4.24
CA SER A 381 0.19 -23.99 5.04
C SER A 381 -0.52 -24.04 6.38
N CYS A 382 -1.01 -25.21 6.79
CA CYS A 382 -1.63 -25.35 8.10
C CYS A 382 -0.52 -25.54 9.12
N THR A 383 -0.58 -24.81 10.22
CA THR A 383 0.44 -24.84 11.26
C THR A 383 0.02 -25.78 12.38
N ASP A 384 0.99 -26.28 13.13
CA ASP A 384 0.70 -26.78 14.46
C ASP A 384 0.13 -25.62 15.29
N GLN A 385 -0.96 -25.90 15.98
CA GLN A 385 -1.76 -24.85 16.59
C GLN A 385 -1.19 -24.48 17.95
N PHE A 386 -0.92 -23.20 18.14
CA PHE A 386 -0.54 -22.64 19.43
C PHE A 386 -1.15 -21.25 19.61
N ALA A 387 -1.35 -20.89 20.87
CA ALA A 387 -1.90 -19.60 21.25
C ALA A 387 -0.80 -18.53 21.28
N LEU A 388 -1.16 -17.33 20.84
CA LEU A 388 -0.33 -16.14 20.76
C LEU A 388 -1.10 -14.95 21.35
N ASP A 389 -0.40 -14.08 22.08
CA ASP A 389 -0.97 -12.80 22.53
C ASP A 389 -0.83 -11.72 21.45
N SER A 390 0.19 -11.83 20.60
CA SER A 390 0.43 -10.95 19.46
C SER A 390 1.12 -11.68 18.32
N LEU A 391 1.08 -11.11 17.12
CA LEU A 391 1.62 -11.71 15.90
C LEU A 391 2.30 -10.65 15.03
N ASP A 392 3.58 -10.82 14.76
CA ASP A 392 4.28 -10.04 13.74
C ASP A 392 3.92 -10.51 12.34
N VAL A 393 3.63 -9.55 11.45
CA VAL A 393 3.30 -9.78 10.05
C VAL A 393 4.14 -8.86 9.17
N HIS A 394 5.03 -9.46 8.39
CA HIS A 394 5.94 -8.74 7.49
C HIS A 394 5.32 -8.53 6.11
N VAL A 395 5.84 -7.57 5.36
CA VAL A 395 5.30 -7.19 4.04
C VAL A 395 5.28 -8.42 3.13
N GLY A 396 4.13 -8.69 2.52
CA GLY A 396 3.95 -9.87 1.66
C GLY A 396 3.30 -11.07 2.37
N GLN A 397 3.37 -11.14 3.70
CA GLN A 397 2.90 -12.31 4.44
C GLN A 397 1.39 -12.32 4.66
N SER A 398 0.86 -13.54 4.79
CA SER A 398 -0.53 -13.79 5.18
C SER A 398 -0.63 -14.89 6.23
N TYR A 399 -1.40 -14.64 7.29
CA TYR A 399 -1.67 -15.58 8.37
C TYR A 399 -3.18 -15.75 8.57
N SER A 400 -3.59 -16.90 9.12
CA SER A 400 -4.90 -17.01 9.77
C SER A 400 -4.78 -17.37 11.23
N VAL A 401 -5.57 -16.66 12.03
CA VAL A 401 -5.74 -16.95 13.46
C VAL A 401 -7.20 -17.22 13.80
N LEU A 402 -7.43 -18.06 14.80
CA LEU A 402 -8.74 -18.20 15.45
C LEU A 402 -8.80 -17.33 16.70
N VAL A 403 -9.87 -16.55 16.82
CA VAL A 403 -10.14 -15.68 17.96
C VAL A 403 -11.49 -16.06 18.55
N THR A 404 -11.50 -16.45 19.83
CA THR A 404 -12.75 -16.74 20.54
C THR A 404 -13.23 -15.50 21.27
N ALA A 405 -14.47 -15.08 21.03
CA ALA A 405 -15.10 -13.94 21.71
C ALA A 405 -15.53 -14.32 23.15
N ASN A 406 -14.57 -14.71 23.99
CA ASN A 406 -14.79 -15.28 25.32
C ASN A 406 -14.76 -14.25 26.46
N GLN A 407 -14.65 -12.96 26.16
CA GLN A 407 -14.61 -11.91 27.16
C GLN A 407 -16.01 -11.42 27.53
N ASN A 408 -16.09 -10.49 28.50
CA ASN A 408 -17.34 -9.81 28.85
C ASN A 408 -17.89 -9.04 27.64
N ALA A 409 -19.21 -8.80 27.63
CA ALA A 409 -19.88 -8.05 26.56
C ALA A 409 -19.42 -6.59 26.54
N ALA A 410 -18.41 -6.29 25.72
CA ALA A 410 -17.81 -4.98 25.56
C ALA A 410 -17.11 -4.87 24.20
N ASP A 411 -16.69 -3.66 23.84
CA ASP A 411 -15.84 -3.43 22.67
C ASP A 411 -14.36 -3.51 23.05
N TYR A 412 -13.56 -4.17 22.22
CA TYR A 412 -12.13 -4.38 22.46
C TYR A 412 -11.30 -3.80 21.31
N TYR A 413 -10.16 -3.19 21.63
CA TYR A 413 -9.26 -2.70 20.58
C TYR A 413 -8.59 -3.84 19.82
N MET A 414 -8.50 -3.68 18.50
CA MET A 414 -7.57 -4.39 17.63
C MET A 414 -6.46 -3.41 17.23
N VAL A 415 -5.20 -3.81 17.38
CA VAL A 415 -4.06 -2.93 17.15
C VAL A 415 -3.07 -3.57 16.18
N ALA A 416 -2.57 -2.79 15.24
CA ALA A 416 -1.44 -3.14 14.38
C ALA A 416 -0.37 -2.04 14.48
N SER A 417 0.80 -2.36 15.04
CA SER A 417 1.89 -1.40 15.23
C SER A 417 3.23 -2.12 15.37
N LYS A 418 4.29 -1.67 14.71
CA LYS A 418 5.67 -2.15 14.92
C LYS A 418 6.68 -1.14 14.40
N LEU A 419 7.91 -1.11 14.94
CA LEU A 419 8.98 -0.17 14.58
C LEU A 419 8.56 1.31 14.64
N VAL A 420 7.60 1.62 15.53
CA VAL A 420 7.04 2.95 15.69
C VAL A 420 6.97 3.25 17.18
N ASN A 421 7.52 4.40 17.59
CA ASN A 421 7.29 4.92 18.93
C ASN A 421 5.82 5.39 19.03
N THR A 422 4.99 4.58 19.68
CA THR A 422 3.53 4.81 19.77
C THR A 422 3.15 6.12 20.46
N SER A 423 4.08 6.75 21.19
CA SER A 423 3.90 8.06 21.81
C SER A 423 4.15 9.25 20.87
N GLU A 424 4.92 9.06 19.80
CA GLU A 424 5.31 10.12 18.86
C GLU A 424 4.57 10.02 17.52
N PHE A 425 4.18 8.81 17.09
CA PHE A 425 3.59 8.56 15.77
C PHE A 425 2.27 7.80 15.88
N THR A 426 1.27 8.44 16.49
CA THR A 426 -0.04 7.82 16.72
C THR A 426 -0.81 7.48 15.43
N SER A 427 -0.52 8.14 14.30
CA SER A 427 -1.13 7.84 12.99
C SER A 427 -0.65 6.52 12.38
N LEU A 428 0.52 6.04 12.80
CA LEU A 428 1.10 4.77 12.36
C LEU A 428 0.72 3.59 13.25
N VAL A 429 -0.17 3.82 14.22
CA VAL A 429 -0.82 2.77 15.01
C VAL A 429 -2.17 2.46 14.36
N GLY A 430 -2.23 1.37 13.60
CA GLY A 430 -3.50 0.86 13.09
C GLY A 430 -4.41 0.49 14.26
N ASN A 431 -5.60 1.09 14.32
CA ASN A 431 -6.50 0.95 15.46
C ASN A 431 -7.95 0.66 14.98
N GLY A 432 -8.46 -0.50 15.35
CA GLY A 432 -9.82 -0.97 15.03
C GLY A 432 -10.55 -1.54 16.25
N VAL A 433 -11.77 -2.05 16.05
CA VAL A 433 -12.65 -2.50 17.14
C VAL A 433 -13.20 -3.91 16.89
N LEU A 434 -12.97 -4.82 17.84
CA LEU A 434 -13.72 -6.05 17.96
C LEU A 434 -15.00 -5.76 18.77
N HIS A 435 -16.12 -5.60 18.07
CA HIS A 435 -17.42 -5.21 18.65
C HIS A 435 -18.23 -6.45 19.03
N TYR A 436 -18.53 -6.61 20.31
CA TYR A 436 -19.42 -7.66 20.76
C TYR A 436 -20.87 -7.25 20.47
N SER A 437 -21.66 -8.13 19.86
CA SER A 437 -23.04 -7.82 19.41
C SER A 437 -24.00 -7.41 20.53
N ASN A 438 -23.67 -7.76 21.78
CA ASN A 438 -24.41 -7.39 23.00
C ASN A 438 -23.72 -6.27 23.81
N SER A 439 -22.68 -5.64 23.26
CA SER A 439 -22.00 -4.49 23.84
C SER A 439 -22.87 -3.24 23.73
N VAL A 440 -22.94 -2.47 24.81
CA VAL A 440 -23.60 -1.14 24.87
C VAL A 440 -22.60 -0.01 25.13
N SER A 441 -21.34 -0.37 25.33
CA SER A 441 -20.25 0.54 25.70
C SER A 441 -19.29 0.70 24.53
N GLN A 442 -18.88 1.93 24.26
CA GLN A 442 -17.76 2.17 23.36
C GLN A 442 -16.45 1.68 23.98
N VAL A 443 -15.51 1.32 23.11
CA VAL A 443 -14.16 0.93 23.52
C VAL A 443 -13.50 2.05 24.35
N SER A 444 -12.88 1.70 25.47
CA SER A 444 -12.28 2.65 26.42
C SER A 444 -10.99 2.09 27.05
N GLY A 445 -10.14 2.94 27.63
CA GLY A 445 -8.86 2.53 28.27
C GLY A 445 -7.66 2.46 27.31
N PRO A 446 -6.44 2.16 27.82
CA PRO A 446 -5.16 2.27 27.09
C PRO A 446 -4.91 1.12 26.13
N LEU A 447 -4.50 1.40 24.87
CA LEU A 447 -4.24 0.37 23.85
C LEU A 447 -3.45 -0.83 24.42
N PRO A 448 -3.76 -2.08 24.00
CA PRO A 448 -3.00 -3.25 24.46
C PRO A 448 -1.50 -3.04 24.19
N GLU A 449 -0.68 -3.26 25.22
CA GLU A 449 0.77 -3.26 25.08
C GLU A 449 1.20 -4.39 24.14
N GLY A 450 2.19 -4.10 23.29
CA GLY A 450 2.80 -5.08 22.40
C GLY A 450 4.21 -5.41 22.87
N PRO A 451 4.93 -6.30 22.17
CA PRO A 451 6.38 -6.43 22.35
C PRO A 451 7.06 -5.09 22.07
N ASP A 452 8.32 -4.97 22.51
CA ASP A 452 9.15 -3.82 22.14
C ASP A 452 9.13 -3.67 20.61
N PRO A 453 8.68 -2.53 20.06
CA PRO A 453 8.54 -2.35 18.62
C PRO A 453 9.86 -2.49 17.85
N PHE A 454 11.01 -2.40 18.52
CA PHE A 454 12.35 -2.53 17.95
C PHE A 454 13.02 -3.88 18.27
N ASP A 455 12.37 -4.77 19.00
CA ASP A 455 12.86 -6.13 19.26
C ASP A 455 12.72 -7.00 18.00
N LEU A 456 13.82 -7.13 17.27
CA LEU A 456 13.91 -7.97 16.09
C LEU A 456 13.95 -9.47 16.45
N ASP A 457 14.51 -9.81 17.61
CA ASP A 457 14.63 -11.21 18.06
C ASP A 457 13.24 -11.81 18.28
N PHE A 458 12.26 -11.04 18.76
CA PHE A 458 10.86 -11.46 18.84
C PHE A 458 10.33 -11.96 17.48
N SER A 459 10.62 -11.25 16.38
CA SER A 459 10.20 -11.63 15.02
C SER A 459 10.82 -12.96 14.58
N VAL A 460 12.12 -13.09 14.86
CA VAL A 460 12.92 -14.27 14.50
C VAL A 460 12.45 -15.48 15.29
N ASP A 461 12.23 -15.32 16.60
CA ASP A 461 11.77 -16.39 17.47
C ASP A 461 10.32 -16.79 17.18
N GLN A 462 9.45 -15.84 16.82
CA GLN A 462 8.14 -16.15 16.29
C GLN A 462 8.25 -17.02 15.03
N ALA A 463 9.06 -16.62 14.05
CA ALA A 463 9.24 -17.38 12.82
C ALA A 463 9.79 -18.79 13.08
N LYS A 464 10.74 -18.94 14.01
CA LYS A 464 11.26 -20.24 14.47
C LYS A 464 10.22 -21.08 15.20
N SER A 465 9.24 -20.48 15.87
CA SER A 465 8.22 -21.20 16.65
C SER A 465 7.13 -21.84 15.77
N ILE A 466 6.93 -21.32 14.57
CA ILE A 466 5.90 -21.81 13.65
C ILE A 466 6.36 -23.15 13.04
N ARG A 467 5.54 -24.19 13.23
CA ARG A 467 5.77 -25.55 12.73
C ARG A 467 4.67 -25.97 11.78
N TRP A 468 5.03 -26.74 10.77
CA TRP A 468 4.07 -27.27 9.80
C TRP A 468 3.29 -28.44 10.40
N ASN A 469 1.96 -28.42 10.28
CA ASN A 469 1.16 -29.54 10.74
C ASN A 469 1.21 -30.69 9.74
N LEU A 470 2.12 -31.63 9.96
CA LEU A 470 2.34 -32.78 9.07
C LEU A 470 1.14 -33.76 9.02
N THR A 471 0.14 -33.60 9.90
CA THR A 471 -1.08 -34.43 9.88
C THR A 471 -2.23 -33.78 9.10
N ALA A 472 -2.13 -32.49 8.80
CA ALA A 472 -3.16 -31.75 8.11
C ALA A 472 -3.30 -32.20 6.65
N GLY A 473 -4.41 -32.86 6.33
CA GLY A 473 -4.72 -33.24 4.96
C GLY A 473 -4.29 -34.64 4.53
N ALA A 474 -4.26 -35.62 5.44
CA ALA A 474 -4.13 -37.05 5.08
C ALA A 474 -5.16 -37.55 4.02
N ALA A 475 -6.24 -36.80 3.76
CA ALA A 475 -7.23 -37.08 2.71
C ALA A 475 -7.13 -36.16 1.46
N ARG A 476 -6.09 -35.30 1.35
CA ARG A 476 -5.83 -34.50 0.14
C ARG A 476 -5.16 -35.38 -0.93
N PRO A 477 -5.30 -35.06 -2.23
CA PRO A 477 -4.51 -35.71 -3.28
C PRO A 477 -3.00 -35.56 -3.07
N ASN A 478 -2.56 -34.50 -2.39
CA ASN A 478 -1.17 -34.25 -1.99
C ASN A 478 -1.16 -33.74 -0.52
N PRO A 479 -1.10 -34.65 0.48
CA PRO A 479 -1.11 -34.30 1.90
C PRO A 479 0.05 -33.37 2.32
N GLN A 480 -0.16 -32.51 3.32
CA GLN A 480 0.97 -31.84 3.98
C GLN A 480 1.87 -32.91 4.63
N GLY A 481 3.19 -32.70 4.58
CA GLY A 481 4.17 -33.71 4.99
C GLY A 481 4.48 -34.81 3.96
N THR A 482 3.88 -34.80 2.75
CA THR A 482 4.25 -35.75 1.67
C THR A 482 5.71 -35.60 1.21
N PHE A 483 6.23 -34.38 1.30
CA PHE A 483 7.62 -34.07 1.00
C PHE A 483 8.38 -33.86 2.30
N ASN A 484 9.37 -34.72 2.54
CA ASN A 484 10.27 -34.62 3.68
C ASN A 484 11.60 -34.00 3.24
N VAL A 485 12.08 -33.01 3.98
CA VAL A 485 13.36 -32.32 3.74
C VAL A 485 14.54 -32.91 4.53
N SER A 486 14.34 -33.91 5.40
CA SER A 486 15.41 -34.47 6.24
C SER A 486 16.51 -35.20 5.46
N ASN A 487 16.20 -35.75 4.28
CA ASN A 487 17.14 -36.57 3.50
C ASN A 487 17.15 -36.18 2.02
N VAL A 488 17.32 -34.89 1.77
CA VAL A 488 17.40 -34.32 0.42
C VAL A 488 18.85 -34.11 0.02
N THR A 489 19.18 -34.37 -1.24
CA THR A 489 20.48 -34.00 -1.80
C THR A 489 20.34 -32.63 -2.46
N LEU A 490 21.00 -31.63 -1.87
CA LEU A 490 21.06 -30.29 -2.44
C LEU A 490 21.82 -30.33 -3.77
N SER A 491 21.20 -29.81 -4.82
CA SER A 491 21.83 -29.60 -6.12
C SER A 491 22.68 -28.33 -6.15
N GLN A 492 22.29 -27.33 -5.35
CA GLN A 492 22.93 -26.04 -5.28
C GLN A 492 22.58 -25.35 -3.95
N THR A 493 23.50 -24.53 -3.46
CA THR A 493 23.25 -23.54 -2.41
C THR A 493 23.39 -22.16 -3.03
N LEU A 494 22.52 -21.22 -2.71
CA LEU A 494 22.62 -19.82 -3.10
C LEU A 494 22.78 -18.99 -1.84
N ILE A 495 23.78 -18.13 -1.77
CA ILE A 495 23.99 -17.17 -0.69
C ILE A 495 23.74 -15.79 -1.27
N LEU A 496 22.65 -15.17 -0.82
CA LEU A 496 22.12 -13.91 -1.33
C LEU A 496 22.20 -12.85 -0.23
N GLN A 497 23.11 -11.90 -0.40
CA GLN A 497 23.36 -10.85 0.57
C GLN A 497 22.70 -9.54 0.14
N GLY A 498 21.67 -9.12 0.87
CA GLY A 498 20.98 -7.86 0.70
C GLY A 498 21.75 -6.71 1.36
N SER A 499 21.96 -5.63 0.61
CA SER A 499 22.58 -4.39 1.10
C SER A 499 22.12 -3.17 0.31
N VAL A 500 22.62 -1.98 0.67
CA VAL A 500 22.45 -0.75 -0.10
C VAL A 500 23.72 -0.37 -0.83
N ALA A 501 23.58 0.27 -1.98
CA ALA A 501 24.67 0.83 -2.74
C ALA A 501 24.26 2.15 -3.41
N ASN A 502 25.25 2.89 -3.90
CA ASN A 502 25.04 4.03 -4.78
C ASN A 502 25.61 3.67 -6.15
N ILE A 503 24.76 3.67 -7.18
CA ILE A 503 25.16 3.36 -8.55
C ILE A 503 24.88 4.61 -9.40
N ASN A 504 25.93 5.27 -9.86
CA ASN A 504 25.87 6.49 -10.68
C ASN A 504 25.08 7.66 -10.04
N GLY A 505 25.16 7.82 -8.72
CA GLY A 505 24.47 8.87 -7.98
C GLY A 505 23.05 8.48 -7.53
N GLU A 506 22.57 7.30 -7.90
CA GLU A 506 21.25 6.81 -7.51
C GLU A 506 21.33 5.80 -6.34
N PRO A 507 20.48 5.96 -5.30
CA PRO A 507 20.36 4.98 -4.23
C PRO A 507 19.74 3.68 -4.75
N ARG A 508 20.34 2.53 -4.44
CA ARG A 508 19.87 1.20 -4.84
C ARG A 508 19.99 0.19 -3.72
N TYR A 509 18.96 -0.65 -3.59
CA TYR A 509 19.10 -1.96 -2.97
C TYR A 509 19.79 -2.91 -3.95
N VAL A 510 20.67 -3.75 -3.41
CA VAL A 510 21.47 -4.71 -4.18
C VAL A 510 21.49 -6.06 -3.50
N VAL A 511 21.63 -7.11 -4.31
CA VAL A 511 21.85 -8.49 -3.87
C VAL A 511 23.20 -8.92 -4.41
N ASN A 512 24.14 -9.30 -3.53
CA ASN A 512 25.55 -9.58 -3.88
C ASN A 512 26.16 -8.46 -4.76
N ASN A 513 25.88 -7.19 -4.43
CA ASN A 513 26.30 -6.02 -5.20
C ASN A 513 25.75 -5.97 -6.65
N MET A 514 24.61 -6.61 -6.91
CA MET A 514 23.85 -6.42 -8.16
C MET A 514 22.50 -5.78 -7.87
N SER A 515 22.20 -4.67 -8.54
CA SER A 515 20.85 -4.09 -8.57
C SER A 515 20.12 -4.60 -9.81
N TYR A 516 18.98 -5.26 -9.62
CA TYR A 516 18.21 -5.80 -10.73
C TYR A 516 17.67 -4.65 -11.61
N ARG A 517 18.01 -4.71 -12.90
CA ARG A 517 17.47 -3.80 -13.91
C ARG A 517 16.39 -4.54 -14.69
N THR A 518 15.15 -4.06 -14.60
CA THR A 518 14.05 -4.65 -15.38
C THR A 518 14.33 -4.47 -16.89
N PRO A 519 14.43 -5.55 -17.68
CA PRO A 519 14.62 -5.46 -19.13
C PRO A 519 13.33 -5.04 -19.85
N GLU A 520 13.45 -4.51 -21.07
CA GLU A 520 12.29 -4.19 -21.92
C GLU A 520 11.53 -5.44 -22.39
N THR A 521 12.25 -6.55 -22.58
CA THR A 521 11.68 -7.85 -22.93
C THR A 521 11.62 -8.71 -21.66
N PRO A 522 10.44 -9.20 -21.25
CA PRO A 522 10.33 -10.09 -20.09
C PRO A 522 11.25 -11.31 -20.21
N LEU A 523 11.89 -11.70 -19.11
CA LEU A 523 12.85 -12.81 -19.07
C LEU A 523 12.26 -14.09 -19.66
N LYS A 524 11.02 -14.42 -19.29
CA LYS A 524 10.32 -15.61 -19.81
C LYS A 524 10.07 -15.55 -21.32
N LEU A 525 9.77 -14.37 -21.84
CA LEU A 525 9.58 -14.16 -23.27
C LEU A 525 10.91 -14.29 -24.03
N ALA A 526 11.97 -13.73 -23.46
CA ALA A 526 13.32 -13.83 -23.99
C ALA A 526 13.83 -15.28 -23.99
N ASP A 527 13.63 -16.02 -22.90
CA ASP A 527 13.93 -17.44 -22.79
C ASP A 527 13.24 -18.25 -23.89
N TYR A 528 11.92 -18.07 -24.02
CA TYR A 528 11.09 -18.85 -24.94
C TYR A 528 11.39 -18.60 -26.42
N TYR A 529 11.62 -17.35 -26.84
CA TYR A 529 11.75 -17.00 -28.25
C TYR A 529 13.20 -16.84 -28.74
N VAL A 530 14.11 -16.40 -27.87
CA VAL A 530 15.49 -16.07 -28.25
C VAL A 530 16.54 -16.70 -27.33
N ASN A 531 16.14 -17.65 -26.49
CA ASN A 531 17.01 -18.33 -25.52
C ASN A 531 17.81 -17.33 -24.65
N GLY A 532 17.15 -16.25 -24.25
CA GLY A 532 17.73 -15.16 -23.44
C GLY A 532 18.67 -14.21 -24.18
N THR A 533 18.97 -14.45 -25.46
CA THR A 533 19.98 -13.70 -26.23
C THR A 533 19.71 -12.20 -26.20
N GLY A 534 20.69 -11.41 -25.75
CA GLY A 534 20.61 -9.95 -25.69
C GLY A 534 19.78 -9.38 -24.54
N VAL A 535 19.21 -10.22 -23.68
CA VAL A 535 18.35 -9.80 -22.55
C VAL A 535 19.01 -10.12 -21.21
N TYR A 536 19.48 -11.35 -21.02
CA TYR A 536 20.17 -11.77 -19.80
C TYR A 536 21.27 -12.78 -20.14
N GLN A 537 22.14 -13.03 -19.17
CA GLN A 537 23.14 -14.10 -19.24
C GLN A 537 22.84 -15.12 -18.13
N LEU A 538 22.68 -16.38 -18.52
CA LEU A 538 22.48 -17.47 -17.58
C LEU A 538 23.72 -17.63 -16.71
N ASP A 539 23.50 -17.73 -15.39
CA ASP A 539 24.51 -18.04 -14.37
C ASP A 539 25.70 -17.07 -14.33
N ALA A 540 25.56 -15.88 -14.93
CA ALA A 540 26.58 -14.83 -14.86
C ALA A 540 26.65 -14.17 -13.47
N PHE A 541 25.56 -14.26 -12.71
CA PHE A 541 25.49 -13.74 -11.36
C PHE A 541 26.14 -14.70 -10.37
N ARG A 542 27.05 -14.17 -9.56
CA ARG A 542 27.72 -14.92 -8.51
C ARG A 542 26.78 -15.12 -7.34
N VAL A 543 26.47 -16.37 -7.04
CA VAL A 543 25.53 -16.78 -5.98
C VAL A 543 26.23 -17.24 -4.70
N HIS A 544 27.54 -17.06 -4.60
CA HIS A 544 28.36 -17.41 -3.43
C HIS A 544 29.36 -16.32 -3.03
N TYR A 545 29.34 -15.20 -3.74
CA TYR A 545 30.31 -14.13 -3.57
C TYR A 545 29.66 -12.79 -3.90
N VAL A 546 29.94 -11.78 -3.09
CA VAL A 546 29.52 -10.40 -3.31
C VAL A 546 30.49 -9.75 -4.27
N ASN A 547 30.01 -9.19 -5.39
CA ASN A 547 30.90 -8.49 -6.33
C ASN A 547 31.66 -7.35 -5.64
N ASP A 548 32.88 -7.05 -6.08
CA ASP A 548 33.68 -5.96 -5.52
C ASP A 548 32.95 -4.62 -5.60
N ASP A 549 32.35 -4.32 -6.76
CA ASP A 549 31.62 -3.09 -7.03
C ASP A 549 30.13 -3.36 -7.31
N ALA A 550 29.28 -2.44 -6.85
CA ALA A 550 27.85 -2.48 -7.13
C ALA A 550 27.54 -2.06 -8.58
N ALA A 551 26.73 -2.87 -9.28
CA ALA A 551 26.36 -2.59 -10.66
C ALA A 551 24.90 -2.98 -10.97
N TYR A 552 24.33 -2.37 -12.01
CA TYR A 552 23.09 -2.83 -12.59
C TYR A 552 23.30 -4.14 -13.36
N GLY A 553 22.35 -5.06 -13.27
CA GLY A 553 22.41 -6.31 -14.02
C GLY A 553 21.04 -6.95 -14.23
N VAL A 554 20.98 -7.88 -15.18
CA VAL A 554 19.84 -8.77 -15.42
C VAL A 554 20.32 -10.18 -15.16
N SER A 555 20.07 -10.68 -13.94
CA SER A 555 20.54 -11.98 -13.47
C SER A 555 19.47 -13.04 -13.65
N VAL A 556 19.86 -14.19 -14.19
CA VAL A 556 19.06 -15.41 -14.17
C VAL A 556 19.96 -16.55 -13.72
N VAL A 557 19.55 -17.24 -12.66
CA VAL A 557 20.25 -18.40 -12.11
C VAL A 557 19.47 -19.65 -12.48
N THR A 558 20.16 -20.64 -13.03
CA THR A 558 19.56 -21.92 -13.42
C THR A 558 19.28 -22.79 -12.19
N GLY A 559 18.25 -23.62 -12.30
CA GLY A 559 17.93 -24.63 -11.30
C GLY A 559 17.61 -25.97 -11.96
N ILE A 560 17.99 -27.07 -11.32
CA ILE A 560 17.65 -28.40 -11.82
C ILE A 560 16.16 -28.65 -11.61
N HIS A 561 15.44 -29.01 -12.67
CA HIS A 561 14.03 -29.37 -12.56
C HIS A 561 13.85 -30.53 -11.58
N LYS A 562 13.00 -30.33 -10.55
CA LYS A 562 12.81 -31.26 -9.40
C LYS A 562 14.06 -31.49 -8.54
N GLY A 563 15.08 -30.64 -8.68
CA GLY A 563 16.21 -30.59 -7.76
C GLY A 563 15.85 -29.82 -6.48
N TRP A 564 16.67 -30.01 -5.44
CA TRP A 564 16.60 -29.23 -4.20
C TRP A 564 17.64 -28.12 -4.24
N ILE A 565 17.23 -26.89 -3.97
CA ILE A 565 18.09 -25.72 -3.87
C ILE A 565 17.96 -25.17 -2.46
N GLU A 566 19.09 -24.91 -1.82
CA GLU A 566 19.15 -24.16 -0.56
C GLU A 566 19.37 -22.69 -0.89
N ILE A 567 18.58 -21.80 -0.30
CA ILE A 567 18.75 -20.35 -0.44
C ILE A 567 19.00 -19.77 0.94
N VAL A 568 20.13 -19.11 1.11
CA VAL A 568 20.57 -18.46 2.32
C VAL A 568 20.48 -16.95 2.09
N PHE A 569 19.57 -16.30 2.79
CA PHE A 569 19.47 -14.84 2.78
C PHE A 569 20.32 -14.26 3.90
N MET A 570 21.27 -13.40 3.53
CA MET A 570 22.08 -12.61 4.46
C MET A 570 21.61 -11.17 4.39
N ASN A 571 21.27 -10.58 5.54
CA ASN A 571 20.74 -9.23 5.61
C ASN A 571 21.76 -8.29 6.26
N ASN A 572 22.29 -7.34 5.49
CA ASN A 572 23.20 -6.30 5.97
C ASN A 572 22.51 -4.93 6.08
N LEU A 573 21.18 -4.90 6.07
CA LEU A 573 20.38 -3.70 6.25
C LEU A 573 20.10 -3.47 7.74
N ASP A 574 19.95 -2.20 8.13
CA ASP A 574 19.47 -1.81 9.46
C ASP A 574 17.94 -1.95 9.60
N ALA A 575 17.33 -2.92 8.88
CA ALA A 575 15.90 -3.14 8.81
C ALA A 575 15.56 -4.60 8.52
N ILE A 576 14.32 -5.00 8.81
CA ILE A 576 13.79 -6.31 8.41
C ILE A 576 13.62 -6.32 6.88
N ASP A 577 14.23 -7.31 6.23
CA ASP A 577 14.13 -7.53 4.79
C ASP A 577 13.21 -8.72 4.49
N SER A 578 12.16 -8.49 3.70
CA SER A 578 11.14 -9.49 3.40
C SER A 578 11.31 -10.01 1.98
N TRP A 579 11.62 -11.30 1.86
CA TRP A 579 11.85 -11.97 0.58
C TRP A 579 10.61 -12.78 0.16
N ASN A 580 10.20 -12.63 -1.09
CA ASN A 580 9.12 -13.39 -1.72
C ASN A 580 9.68 -14.17 -2.92
N LEU A 581 9.19 -15.39 -3.13
CA LEU A 581 9.56 -16.24 -4.25
C LEU A 581 8.31 -16.63 -5.06
N ASP A 582 8.11 -15.96 -6.20
CA ASP A 582 6.97 -16.25 -7.05
C ASP A 582 7.01 -17.67 -7.62
N GLY A 583 5.85 -18.30 -7.71
CA GLY A 583 5.68 -19.63 -8.32
C GLY A 583 6.04 -20.83 -7.45
N PHE A 584 6.51 -20.62 -6.22
CA PHE A 584 6.92 -21.70 -5.31
C PHE A 584 6.41 -21.47 -3.90
N GLY A 585 6.25 -22.55 -3.15
CA GLY A 585 6.36 -22.50 -1.70
C GLY A 585 7.71 -23.08 -1.31
N PHE A 586 8.30 -22.62 -0.22
CA PHE A 586 9.62 -23.05 0.24
C PHE A 586 9.63 -23.39 1.73
N TYR A 587 10.52 -24.31 2.11
CA TYR A 587 10.69 -24.74 3.49
C TYR A 587 11.60 -23.78 4.23
N VAL A 588 11.10 -23.17 5.29
CA VAL A 588 11.91 -22.31 6.15
C VAL A 588 12.59 -23.17 7.21
N VAL A 589 13.83 -23.56 6.92
CA VAL A 589 14.56 -24.54 7.73
C VAL A 589 15.36 -23.93 8.87
N GLY A 590 15.69 -22.63 8.84
CA GLY A 590 16.49 -22.03 9.91
C GLY A 590 16.62 -20.53 9.83
N PHE A 591 17.00 -19.95 10.97
CA PHE A 591 17.32 -18.53 11.16
C PHE A 591 18.53 -18.44 12.09
N GLY A 592 19.39 -17.43 11.91
CA GLY A 592 20.56 -17.21 12.73
C GLY A 592 21.08 -15.78 12.65
N ASN A 593 21.98 -15.44 13.57
CA ASN A 593 22.65 -14.15 13.62
C ASN A 593 24.11 -14.30 13.16
N GLY A 594 24.63 -13.28 12.47
CA GLY A 594 25.98 -13.27 11.92
C GLY A 594 26.08 -14.00 10.57
N ASP A 595 27.32 -14.31 10.18
CA ASP A 595 27.59 -14.95 8.90
C ASP A 595 27.14 -16.42 8.86
N TRP A 596 26.60 -16.83 7.72
CA TRP A 596 26.25 -18.23 7.49
C TRP A 596 27.51 -19.05 7.17
N SER A 597 27.59 -20.26 7.73
CA SER A 597 28.58 -21.26 7.37
C SER A 597 27.91 -22.62 7.18
N THR A 598 28.65 -23.61 6.67
CA THR A 598 28.10 -24.98 6.54
C THR A 598 27.68 -25.58 7.88
N ASP A 599 28.28 -25.15 8.99
CA ASP A 599 27.95 -25.61 10.33
C ASP A 599 26.60 -25.06 10.82
N SER A 600 26.12 -23.97 10.22
CA SER A 600 24.78 -23.42 10.49
C SER A 600 23.67 -24.44 10.19
N ARG A 601 23.92 -25.43 9.32
CA ARG A 601 22.94 -26.51 9.04
C ARG A 601 22.62 -27.37 10.26
N ASN A 602 23.48 -27.38 11.29
CA ASN A 602 23.24 -28.12 12.53
C ASN A 602 22.05 -27.55 13.34
N THR A 603 21.63 -26.32 13.07
CA THR A 603 20.48 -25.70 13.74
C THR A 603 19.19 -25.77 12.91
N TYR A 604 19.25 -26.37 11.72
CA TYR A 604 18.10 -26.46 10.85
C TYR A 604 17.02 -27.37 11.42
N ASN A 605 15.79 -26.89 11.38
CA ASN A 605 14.62 -27.73 11.50
C ASN A 605 14.35 -28.41 10.16
N LEU A 606 14.66 -29.71 10.09
CA LEU A 606 14.41 -30.54 8.92
C LEU A 606 13.28 -31.56 9.13
N TYR A 607 12.56 -31.46 10.26
CA TYR A 607 11.51 -32.39 10.62
C TYR A 607 10.13 -31.86 10.23
N ASP A 608 9.78 -30.67 10.72
CA ASP A 608 8.51 -29.98 10.50
C ASP A 608 8.68 -28.49 10.13
N PRO A 609 9.62 -28.12 9.23
CA PRO A 609 9.76 -26.74 8.80
C PRO A 609 8.49 -26.28 8.10
N ASP A 610 8.06 -25.09 8.48
CA ASP A 610 6.92 -24.42 7.85
C ASP A 610 7.16 -24.17 6.36
N VAL A 611 6.09 -24.27 5.57
CA VAL A 611 6.11 -23.96 4.14
C VAL A 611 5.49 -22.59 3.94
N ARG A 612 6.24 -21.69 3.33
CA ARG A 612 5.84 -20.31 3.05
C ARG A 612 5.78 -20.05 1.55
#